data_AF-A0A2H5VBU8-F1
#
_entry.id   AF-A0A2H5VBU8-F1
#
_cell.length_a   1.000
_cell.length_b   1.000
_cell.length_c   1.000
_cell.angle_alpha   90.00
_cell.angle_beta   90.00
_cell.angle_gamma   90.00
#
_symmetry.space_group_name_H-M   'P 1'
#
loop_
_entity.id
_entity.type
_entity.pdbx_description
1 polymer ?
#
loop_
_entity_poly.entity_id
_entity_poly.type
_entity_poly.pdbx_seq_one_letter_code
_entity_poly.pdbx_strand_id
1 'polypeptide(L)'
;MLSNEELKKKILDMLEQDKEFRHAVAGVIGYKEILDRIARVEEELRNLREETNKLREETNRLRQDMQEGFRRHDEELKRHWESIEKLRQDMIEGFKRHDEEFKRIDKRLRSIESYMEKTSLTLEEEARDVIQYMLREKGLTLNISRLELPDIEIDIYGVDTEYCIVGEVKTRASSNLVERVDKDIELLCSRYPQYIRKKLIKVIYAMQITQDALNEGNKRNIWLVTAKGELTSLKIVDK
;
A
#
# COMPACT_ATOMS: atom_id res chain seq x y z
N MET A 1 50.37 -109.41 -18.07
CA MET A 1 49.52 -108.21 -18.25
C MET A 1 49.14 -107.73 -16.87
N LEU A 2 49.31 -106.44 -16.56
CA LEU A 2 48.82 -105.88 -15.30
C LEU A 2 47.30 -106.06 -15.21
N SER A 3 46.78 -106.39 -14.03
CA SER A 3 45.34 -106.39 -13.78
C SER A 3 44.79 -104.96 -13.86
N ASN A 4 43.53 -104.80 -14.27
CA ASN A 4 42.88 -103.49 -14.37
C ASN A 4 42.88 -102.72 -13.04
N GLU A 5 42.82 -103.43 -11.91
CA GLU A 5 42.91 -102.80 -10.58
C GLU A 5 44.32 -102.28 -10.27
N GLU A 6 45.35 -103.02 -10.65
CA GLU A 6 46.75 -102.62 -10.46
C GLU A 6 47.09 -101.37 -11.30
N LEU A 7 46.54 -101.29 -12.52
CA LEU A 7 46.71 -100.12 -13.39
C LEU A 7 46.02 -98.87 -12.83
N LYS A 8 44.78 -98.99 -12.33
CA LYS A 8 44.06 -97.88 -11.70
C LYS A 8 44.81 -97.34 -10.48
N LYS A 9 45.30 -98.25 -9.63
CA LYS A 9 46.09 -97.88 -8.44
C LYS A 9 47.35 -97.12 -8.85
N LYS A 10 48.09 -97.63 -9.84
CA LYS A 10 49.31 -96.97 -10.34
C LYS A 10 49.04 -95.58 -10.94
N ILE A 11 47.93 -95.39 -11.66
CA ILE A 11 47.54 -94.08 -12.20
C ILE A 11 47.20 -93.10 -11.07
N LEU A 12 46.47 -93.54 -10.04
CA LEU A 12 46.16 -92.71 -8.88
C LEU A 12 47.41 -92.31 -8.11
N ASP A 13 48.31 -93.27 -7.85
CA ASP A 13 49.60 -93.01 -7.19
C ASP A 13 50.43 -91.99 -8.00
N MET A 14 50.46 -92.12 -9.33
CA MET A 14 51.13 -91.16 -10.21
C MET A 14 50.46 -89.78 -10.19
N LEU A 15 49.12 -89.71 -10.20
CA LEU A 15 48.42 -88.44 -10.04
C LEU A 15 48.75 -87.80 -8.70
N GLU A 16 48.87 -88.55 -7.61
CA GLU A 16 49.16 -88.00 -6.26
C GLU A 16 50.62 -87.59 -6.05
N GLN A 17 51.58 -88.29 -6.65
CA GLN A 17 53.01 -88.07 -6.38
C GLN A 17 53.72 -87.28 -7.49
N ASP A 18 53.28 -87.40 -8.74
CA ASP A 18 53.90 -86.75 -9.89
C ASP A 18 53.07 -85.53 -10.33
N LYS A 19 53.59 -84.35 -10.00
CA LYS A 19 52.98 -83.07 -10.35
C LYS A 19 52.93 -82.85 -11.87
N GLU A 20 53.95 -83.27 -12.61
CA GLU A 20 54.04 -83.08 -14.05
C GLU A 20 53.02 -83.98 -14.76
N PHE A 21 52.94 -85.25 -14.35
CA PHE A 21 51.92 -86.18 -14.84
C PHE A 21 50.50 -85.70 -14.51
N ARG A 22 50.26 -85.20 -13.28
CA ARG A 22 48.96 -84.62 -12.89
C ARG A 22 48.57 -83.43 -13.77
N HIS A 23 49.50 -82.54 -14.06
CA HIS A 23 49.23 -81.40 -14.94
C HIS A 23 49.00 -81.81 -16.39
N ALA A 24 49.73 -82.81 -16.89
CA ALA A 24 49.51 -83.37 -18.23
C ALA A 24 48.11 -84.00 -18.35
N VAL A 25 47.70 -84.82 -17.37
CA VAL A 25 46.35 -85.40 -17.32
C VAL A 25 45.29 -84.30 -17.19
N ALA A 26 45.49 -83.30 -16.32
CA ALA A 26 44.59 -82.15 -16.18
C ALA A 26 44.43 -81.35 -17.49
N GLY A 27 45.49 -81.26 -18.30
CA GLY A 27 45.44 -80.67 -19.65
C GLY A 27 44.65 -81.52 -20.64
N VAL A 28 44.85 -82.84 -20.65
CA VAL A 28 44.14 -83.77 -21.56
C VAL A 28 42.63 -83.83 -21.26
N ILE A 29 42.24 -83.72 -19.99
CA ILE A 29 40.82 -83.81 -19.56
C ILE A 29 40.12 -82.44 -19.49
N GLY A 30 40.78 -81.34 -19.87
CA GLY A 30 40.18 -80.00 -19.90
C GLY A 30 40.02 -79.31 -18.53
N TYR A 31 40.70 -79.81 -17.49
CA TYR A 31 40.63 -79.24 -16.13
C TYR A 31 41.45 -77.95 -15.99
N LYS A 32 42.48 -77.77 -16.84
CA LYS A 32 43.31 -76.57 -16.89
C LYS A 32 42.46 -75.32 -17.23
N GLU A 33 41.58 -75.42 -18.23
CA GLU A 33 40.69 -74.34 -18.64
C GLU A 33 39.71 -73.93 -17.53
N ILE A 34 39.28 -74.90 -16.70
CA ILE A 34 38.42 -74.65 -15.54
C ILE A 34 39.19 -73.88 -14.47
N LEU A 35 40.41 -74.29 -14.14
CA LEU A 35 41.25 -73.59 -13.16
C LEU A 35 41.57 -72.17 -13.59
N ASP A 36 41.88 -71.95 -14.88
CA ASP A 36 42.14 -70.61 -15.43
C ASP A 36 40.87 -69.72 -15.42
N ARG A 37 39.66 -70.31 -15.53
CA ARG A 37 38.40 -69.58 -15.34
C ARG A 37 38.18 -69.23 -13.87
N ILE A 38 38.45 -70.16 -12.95
CA ILE A 38 38.33 -69.92 -11.50
C ILE A 38 39.27 -68.78 -11.08
N ALA A 39 40.54 -68.82 -11.50
CA ALA A 39 41.50 -67.77 -11.17
C ALA A 39 41.06 -66.38 -11.69
N ARG A 40 40.48 -66.31 -12.90
CA ARG A 40 39.89 -65.06 -13.43
C ARG A 40 38.71 -64.58 -12.61
N VAL A 41 37.81 -65.47 -12.22
CA VAL A 41 36.66 -65.14 -11.36
C VAL A 41 37.11 -64.67 -9.98
N GLU A 42 38.13 -65.29 -9.39
CA GLU A 42 38.70 -64.84 -8.10
C GLU A 42 39.27 -63.43 -8.18
N GLU A 43 39.95 -63.10 -9.29
CA GLU A 43 40.48 -61.76 -9.53
C GLU A 43 39.36 -60.73 -9.75
N GLU A 44 38.34 -61.06 -10.55
CA GLU A 44 37.15 -60.20 -10.71
C GLU A 44 36.43 -59.97 -9.37
N LEU A 45 36.29 -61.01 -8.55
CA LEU A 45 35.70 -60.89 -7.21
C LEU A 45 36.55 -60.01 -6.29
N ARG A 46 37.88 -60.04 -6.40
CA ARG A 46 38.75 -59.15 -5.64
C ARG A 46 38.54 -57.69 -6.07
N ASN A 47 38.55 -57.42 -7.38
CA ASN A 47 38.32 -56.08 -7.92
C ASN A 47 36.94 -55.53 -7.50
N LEU A 48 35.88 -56.33 -7.61
CA LEU A 48 34.54 -55.96 -7.17
C LEU A 48 34.47 -55.63 -5.68
N ARG A 49 35.20 -56.37 -4.83
CA ARG A 49 35.26 -56.07 -3.39
C ARG A 49 35.95 -54.74 -3.12
N GLU A 50 37.04 -54.45 -3.85
CA GLU A 50 37.73 -53.16 -3.73
C GLU A 50 36.84 -51.99 -4.17
N GLU A 51 36.16 -52.10 -5.30
CA GLU A 51 35.20 -51.09 -5.76
C GLU A 51 34.04 -50.91 -4.77
N THR A 52 33.50 -52.01 -4.25
CA THR A 52 32.43 -51.97 -3.24
C THR A 52 32.88 -51.24 -1.97
N ASN A 53 34.13 -51.45 -1.53
CA ASN A 53 34.67 -50.75 -0.37
C ASN A 53 34.84 -49.25 -0.63
N LYS A 54 35.38 -48.87 -1.80
CA LYS A 54 35.50 -47.45 -2.20
C LYS A 54 34.13 -46.76 -2.25
N LEU A 55 33.13 -47.40 -2.84
CA LEU A 55 31.76 -46.88 -2.90
C LEU A 55 31.15 -46.72 -1.50
N ARG A 56 31.42 -47.64 -0.57
CA ARG A 56 30.97 -47.52 0.83
C ARG A 56 31.63 -46.35 1.54
N GLU A 57 32.92 -46.14 1.34
CA GLU A 57 33.64 -45.00 1.91
C GLU A 57 33.10 -43.68 1.37
N GLU A 58 32.90 -43.57 0.05
CA GLU A 58 32.31 -42.38 -0.58
C GLU A 58 30.89 -42.12 -0.07
N THR A 59 30.06 -43.16 0.02
CA THR A 59 28.69 -43.05 0.57
C THR A 59 28.72 -42.56 2.02
N ASN A 60 29.66 -43.01 2.83
CA ASN A 60 29.79 -42.58 4.22
C ASN A 60 30.23 -41.11 4.31
N ARG A 61 31.18 -40.67 3.47
CA ARG A 61 31.59 -39.26 3.39
C ARG A 61 30.42 -38.36 2.97
N LEU A 62 29.71 -38.74 1.91
CA LEU A 62 28.53 -38.00 1.46
C LEU A 62 27.46 -37.88 2.55
N ARG A 63 27.22 -38.95 3.31
CA ARG A 63 26.29 -38.90 4.46
C ARG A 63 26.75 -37.94 5.55
N GLN A 64 28.04 -37.91 5.87
CA GLN A 64 28.60 -36.99 6.86
C GLN A 64 28.48 -35.54 6.38
N ASP A 65 28.86 -35.26 5.13
CA ASP A 65 28.75 -33.93 4.53
C ASP A 65 27.29 -33.44 4.49
N MET A 66 26.35 -34.34 4.17
CA MET A 66 24.92 -34.02 4.22
C MET A 66 24.45 -33.69 5.64
N GLN A 67 24.83 -34.48 6.65
CA GLN A 67 24.45 -34.22 8.04
C GLN A 67 24.99 -32.87 8.53
N GLU A 68 26.24 -32.55 8.20
CA GLU A 68 26.84 -31.26 8.53
C GLU A 68 26.19 -30.10 7.75
N GLY A 69 25.82 -30.33 6.48
CA GLY A 69 25.04 -29.38 5.69
C GLY A 69 23.67 -29.08 6.33
N PHE A 70 22.93 -30.10 6.74
CA PHE A 70 21.65 -29.93 7.43
C PHE A 70 21.81 -29.20 8.76
N ARG A 71 22.84 -29.53 9.54
CA ARG A 71 23.11 -28.85 10.82
C ARG A 71 23.36 -27.35 10.63
N ARG A 72 24.14 -26.97 9.61
CA ARG A 72 24.38 -25.56 9.26
C ARG A 72 23.10 -24.85 8.83
N HIS A 73 22.27 -25.47 8.00
CA HIS A 73 20.99 -24.89 7.59
C HIS A 73 20.02 -24.72 8.76
N ASP A 74 19.94 -25.68 9.68
CA ASP A 74 19.09 -25.57 10.88
C ASP A 74 19.53 -24.40 11.77
N GLU A 75 20.85 -24.20 11.94
CA GLU A 75 21.40 -23.07 12.67
C GLU A 75 21.07 -21.72 12.00
N GLU A 76 21.19 -21.63 10.67
CA GLU A 76 20.83 -20.43 9.91
C GLU A 76 19.33 -20.14 9.98
N LEU A 77 18.48 -21.17 9.79
CA LEU A 77 17.03 -21.05 9.91
C LEU A 77 16.63 -20.53 11.30
N LYS A 78 17.28 -21.03 12.36
CA LYS A 78 17.04 -20.55 13.72
C LYS A 78 17.37 -19.06 13.87
N ARG A 79 18.52 -18.62 13.37
CA ARG A 79 18.91 -17.19 13.40
C ARG A 79 17.94 -16.31 12.60
N HIS A 80 17.48 -16.79 11.45
CA HIS A 80 16.46 -16.08 10.66
C HIS A 80 15.15 -15.96 11.41
N TRP A 81 14.69 -17.03 12.07
CA TRP A 81 13.47 -17.00 12.88
C TRP A 81 13.58 -16.03 14.05
N GLU A 82 14.69 -16.01 14.77
CA GLU A 82 14.95 -15.05 15.85
C GLU A 82 14.94 -13.60 15.33
N SER A 83 15.53 -13.36 14.16
CA SER A 83 15.50 -12.03 13.53
C SER A 83 14.09 -11.61 13.10
N ILE A 84 13.31 -12.54 12.54
CA ILE A 84 11.92 -12.28 12.11
C ILE A 84 11.05 -11.94 13.32
N GLU A 85 11.20 -12.68 14.41
CA GLU A 85 10.43 -12.41 15.63
C GLU A 85 10.75 -11.03 16.21
N LYS A 86 12.03 -10.65 16.24
CA LYS A 86 12.44 -9.32 16.69
C LYS A 86 11.87 -8.21 15.80
N LEU A 87 11.98 -8.36 14.47
CA LEU A 87 11.41 -7.40 13.53
C LEU A 87 9.89 -7.26 13.69
N ARG A 88 9.19 -8.38 13.95
CA ARG A 88 7.75 -8.37 14.18
C ARG A 88 7.39 -7.61 15.45
N GLN A 89 8.16 -7.78 16.53
CA GLN A 89 7.95 -7.05 17.79
C GLN A 89 8.18 -5.54 17.61
N ASP A 90 9.30 -5.16 16.99
CA ASP A 90 9.63 -3.75 16.70
C ASP A 90 8.54 -3.09 15.83
N MET A 91 8.01 -3.84 14.85
CA MET A 91 6.95 -3.36 13.98
C MET A 91 5.63 -3.14 14.74
N ILE A 92 5.23 -4.08 15.62
CA ILE A 92 4.02 -3.92 16.44
C ILE A 92 4.13 -2.71 17.36
N GLU A 93 5.29 -2.49 17.98
CA GLU A 93 5.53 -1.33 18.83
C GLU A 93 5.53 -0.01 18.02
N GLY A 94 6.14 -0.02 16.83
CA GLY A 94 6.08 1.09 15.88
C GLY A 94 4.64 1.47 15.51
N PHE A 95 3.81 0.47 15.16
CA PHE A 95 2.40 0.70 14.83
C PHE A 95 1.60 1.25 16.01
N LYS A 96 1.83 0.78 17.24
CA LYS A 96 1.17 1.33 18.43
C LYS A 96 1.50 2.81 18.64
N ARG A 97 2.76 3.19 18.50
CA ARG A 97 3.19 4.61 18.60
C ARG A 97 2.53 5.49 17.55
N HIS A 98 2.45 5.01 16.30
CA HIS A 98 1.77 5.73 15.24
C HIS A 98 0.27 5.87 15.50
N ASP A 99 -0.41 4.82 15.97
CA ASP A 99 -1.84 4.87 16.29
C ASP A 99 -2.16 5.92 17.36
N GLU A 100 -1.30 6.04 18.38
CA GLU A 100 -1.41 7.09 19.41
C GLU A 100 -1.16 8.50 18.86
N GLU A 101 -0.23 8.65 17.92
CA GLU A 101 0.02 9.92 17.24
C GLU A 101 -1.16 10.32 16.35
N PHE A 102 -1.69 9.38 15.55
CA PHE A 102 -2.86 9.61 14.72
C PHE A 102 -4.09 10.01 15.55
N LYS A 103 -4.34 9.37 16.69
CA LYS A 103 -5.42 9.79 17.61
C LYS A 103 -5.24 11.21 18.12
N ARG A 104 -4.00 11.63 18.41
CA ARG A 104 -3.70 13.01 18.83
C ARG A 104 -3.92 14.00 17.70
N ILE A 105 -3.54 13.65 16.48
CA ILE A 105 -3.77 14.47 15.28
C ILE A 105 -5.28 14.61 15.03
N ASP A 106 -6.05 13.51 15.04
CA ASP A 106 -7.50 13.52 14.84
C ASP A 106 -8.21 14.45 15.85
N LYS A 107 -7.85 14.34 17.13
CA LYS A 107 -8.40 15.22 18.18
C LYS A 107 -8.09 16.70 17.92
N ARG A 108 -6.88 17.01 17.44
CA ARG A 108 -6.50 18.39 17.09
C ARG A 108 -7.28 18.89 15.87
N LEU A 109 -7.44 18.04 14.85
CA LEU A 109 -8.21 18.38 13.66
C LEU A 109 -9.67 18.68 13.99
N ARG A 110 -10.34 17.82 14.76
CA ARG A 110 -11.72 18.10 15.23
C ARG A 110 -11.83 19.40 16.02
N SER A 111 -10.80 19.73 16.80
CA SER A 111 -10.78 20.99 17.54
C SER A 111 -10.68 22.17 16.58
N ILE A 112 -9.78 22.09 15.59
CA ILE A 112 -9.64 23.11 14.53
C ILE A 112 -10.94 23.27 13.75
N GLU A 113 -11.58 22.17 13.34
CA GLU A 113 -12.87 22.17 12.64
C GLU A 113 -13.93 22.92 13.46
N SER A 114 -14.07 22.61 14.75
CA SER A 114 -15.02 23.30 15.64
C SER A 114 -14.69 24.80 15.83
N TYR A 115 -13.41 25.15 15.93
CA TYR A 115 -13.00 26.57 16.00
C TYR A 115 -13.28 27.31 14.69
N MET A 116 -13.05 26.66 13.54
CA MET A 116 -13.36 27.22 12.23
C MET A 116 -14.86 27.46 12.06
N GLU A 117 -15.69 26.47 12.39
CA GLU A 117 -17.16 26.59 12.32
C GLU A 117 -17.67 27.77 13.17
N LYS A 118 -17.22 27.86 14.42
CA LYS A 118 -17.58 28.98 15.31
C LYS A 118 -17.13 30.33 14.75
N THR A 119 -15.91 30.41 14.21
CA THR A 119 -15.38 31.66 13.66
C THR A 119 -16.15 32.08 12.40
N SER A 120 -16.53 31.12 11.54
CA SER A 120 -17.36 31.40 10.35
C SER A 120 -18.74 31.91 10.74
N LEU A 121 -19.41 31.29 11.72
CA LEU A 121 -20.70 31.76 12.22
C LEU A 121 -20.62 33.20 12.75
N THR A 122 -19.58 33.54 13.52
CA THR A 122 -19.42 34.91 14.02
C THR A 122 -19.19 35.93 12.91
N LEU A 123 -18.52 35.54 11.82
CA LEU A 123 -18.30 36.43 10.67
C LEU A 123 -19.60 36.66 9.90
N GLU A 124 -20.43 35.64 9.74
CA GLU A 124 -21.74 35.77 9.10
C GLU A 124 -22.68 36.64 9.94
N GLU A 125 -22.72 36.46 11.26
CA GLU A 125 -23.50 37.32 12.16
C GLU A 125 -23.08 38.79 12.04
N GLU A 126 -21.77 39.07 12.10
CA GLU A 126 -21.24 40.43 11.88
C GLU A 126 -21.64 40.99 10.51
N ALA A 127 -21.50 40.19 9.46
CA ALA A 127 -21.86 40.60 8.11
C ALA A 127 -23.33 41.00 8.00
N ARG A 128 -24.24 40.21 8.58
CA ARG A 128 -25.69 40.49 8.57
C ARG A 128 -26.00 41.78 9.31
N ASP A 129 -25.43 41.99 10.48
CA ASP A 129 -25.62 43.21 11.28
C ASP A 129 -25.13 44.46 10.54
N VAL A 130 -23.91 44.40 9.98
CA VAL A 130 -23.32 45.51 9.20
C VAL A 130 -24.16 45.83 7.97
N ILE A 131 -24.56 44.81 7.21
CA ILE A 131 -25.38 44.99 6.01
C ILE A 131 -26.75 45.56 6.36
N GLN A 132 -27.40 45.05 7.41
CA GLN A 132 -28.70 45.58 7.88
C GLN A 132 -28.59 47.06 8.26
N TYR A 133 -27.54 47.43 9.01
CA TYR A 133 -27.31 48.82 9.38
C TYR A 133 -27.15 49.72 8.15
N MET A 134 -26.29 49.33 7.20
CA MET A 134 -26.04 50.12 5.98
C MET A 134 -27.26 50.22 5.07
N LEU A 135 -28.08 49.15 4.98
CA LEU A 135 -29.34 49.20 4.24
C LEU A 135 -30.31 50.20 4.87
N ARG A 136 -30.41 50.25 6.21
CA ARG A 136 -31.25 51.22 6.92
C ARG A 136 -30.82 52.66 6.65
N GLU A 137 -29.51 52.95 6.61
CA GLU A 137 -29.00 54.27 6.23
C GLU A 137 -29.40 54.66 4.80
N LYS A 138 -29.56 53.68 3.90
CA LYS A 138 -30.03 53.87 2.53
C LYS A 138 -31.56 53.79 2.38
N GLY A 139 -32.31 53.73 3.48
CA GLY A 139 -33.77 53.71 3.50
C GLY A 139 -34.40 52.34 3.20
N LEU A 140 -33.62 51.26 3.21
CA LEU A 140 -34.09 49.89 2.97
C LEU A 140 -34.12 49.11 4.28
N THR A 141 -35.27 48.56 4.64
CA THR A 141 -35.41 47.73 5.85
C THR A 141 -35.64 46.29 5.45
N LEU A 142 -34.57 45.49 5.43
CA LEU A 142 -34.61 44.06 5.12
C LEU A 142 -34.19 43.25 6.35
N ASN A 143 -34.93 42.19 6.65
CA ASN A 143 -34.47 41.19 7.61
C ASN A 143 -33.52 40.23 6.90
N ILE A 144 -32.27 40.12 7.38
CA ILE A 144 -31.22 39.36 6.72
C ILE A 144 -30.98 38.07 7.51
N SER A 145 -31.04 36.94 6.82
CA SER A 145 -30.79 35.62 7.37
C SER A 145 -29.99 34.76 6.39
N ARG A 146 -29.58 33.56 6.83
CA ARG A 146 -29.10 32.51 5.92
C ARG A 146 -30.28 31.92 5.14
N LEU A 147 -30.04 31.51 3.91
CA LEU A 147 -30.98 30.71 3.12
C LEU A 147 -30.29 29.38 2.76
N GLU A 148 -30.83 28.28 3.28
CA GLU A 148 -30.38 26.92 2.98
C GLU A 148 -31.35 26.25 2.01
N LEU A 149 -30.85 25.88 0.83
CA LEU A 149 -31.56 25.11 -0.19
C LEU A 149 -30.81 23.79 -0.45
N PRO A 150 -31.43 22.77 -1.05
CA PRO A 150 -30.81 21.46 -1.24
C PRO A 150 -29.43 21.48 -1.92
N ASP A 151 -29.23 22.41 -2.85
CA ASP A 151 -27.99 22.50 -3.66
C ASP A 151 -27.25 23.84 -3.50
N ILE A 152 -27.82 24.82 -2.78
CA ILE A 152 -27.32 26.19 -2.73
C ILE A 152 -27.42 26.69 -1.30
N GLU A 153 -26.32 27.23 -0.79
CA GLU A 153 -26.25 27.89 0.49
C GLU A 153 -25.94 29.37 0.29
N ILE A 154 -26.70 30.25 0.96
CA ILE A 154 -26.55 31.69 0.84
C ILE A 154 -26.43 32.30 2.23
N ASP A 155 -25.27 32.90 2.50
CA ASP A 155 -24.93 33.48 3.79
C ASP A 155 -25.80 34.71 4.12
N ILE A 156 -26.06 35.54 3.10
CA ILE A 156 -26.82 36.79 3.17
C ILE A 156 -28.04 36.70 2.25
N TYR A 157 -29.21 36.55 2.84
CA TYR A 157 -30.48 36.59 2.12
C TYR A 157 -31.50 37.45 2.87
N GLY A 158 -32.25 38.27 2.14
CA GLY A 158 -33.35 39.04 2.70
C GLY A 158 -34.31 39.53 1.63
N VAL A 159 -35.59 39.61 1.97
CA VAL A 159 -36.64 40.02 1.02
C VAL A 159 -37.67 40.95 1.66
N ASP A 160 -38.24 41.81 0.81
CA ASP A 160 -39.46 42.55 1.07
C ASP A 160 -40.40 42.42 -0.15
N THR A 161 -41.38 43.30 -0.29
CA THR A 161 -42.36 43.35 -1.37
C THR A 161 -41.70 43.59 -2.73
N GLU A 162 -40.71 44.48 -2.79
CA GLU A 162 -40.07 44.89 -4.04
C GLU A 162 -38.60 44.41 -4.17
N TYR A 163 -37.88 44.32 -3.04
CA TYR A 163 -36.43 44.09 -3.00
C TYR A 163 -36.08 42.68 -2.54
N CYS A 164 -35.01 42.13 -3.11
CA CYS A 164 -34.30 40.97 -2.57
C CYS A 164 -32.80 41.29 -2.53
N ILE A 165 -32.14 40.85 -1.47
CA ILE A 165 -30.69 40.90 -1.33
C ILE A 165 -30.15 39.48 -1.22
N VAL A 166 -29.07 39.23 -1.95
CA VAL A 166 -28.43 37.91 -2.04
C VAL A 166 -26.92 38.11 -2.02
N GLY A 167 -26.21 37.33 -1.21
CA GLY A 167 -24.77 37.47 -1.10
C GLY A 167 -24.06 36.40 -0.28
N GLU A 168 -22.73 36.47 -0.34
CA GLU A 168 -21.82 35.61 0.40
C GLU A 168 -20.96 36.40 1.40
N VAL A 169 -20.52 35.70 2.44
CA VAL A 169 -19.60 36.16 3.48
C VAL A 169 -18.30 35.38 3.34
N LYS A 170 -17.17 36.07 3.20
CA LYS A 170 -15.85 35.42 3.16
C LYS A 170 -14.81 36.19 3.98
N THR A 171 -13.78 35.52 4.46
CA THR A 171 -12.65 36.21 5.12
C THR A 171 -11.85 37.07 4.14
N ARG A 172 -11.71 36.62 2.89
CA ARG A 172 -11.02 37.36 1.82
C ARG A 172 -11.74 37.23 0.48
N ALA A 173 -11.90 38.34 -0.21
CA ALA A 173 -12.47 38.39 -1.55
C ALA A 173 -11.41 38.76 -2.60
N SER A 174 -11.30 37.90 -3.63
CA SER A 174 -10.54 38.13 -4.86
C SER A 174 -11.47 38.28 -6.07
N SER A 175 -10.97 38.74 -7.21
CA SER A 175 -11.74 38.79 -8.47
C SER A 175 -12.45 37.46 -8.79
N ASN A 176 -11.74 36.33 -8.69
CA ASN A 176 -12.30 34.99 -8.90
C ASN A 176 -13.48 34.65 -7.96
N LEU A 177 -13.45 35.14 -6.71
CA LEU A 177 -14.57 34.97 -5.79
C LEU A 177 -15.78 35.77 -6.29
N VAL A 178 -15.58 37.03 -6.67
CA VAL A 178 -16.65 37.89 -7.17
C VAL A 178 -17.34 37.26 -8.38
N GLU A 179 -16.58 36.69 -9.32
CA GLU A 179 -17.16 35.99 -10.47
C GLU A 179 -17.95 34.74 -10.08
N ARG A 180 -17.50 34.01 -9.06
CA ARG A 180 -18.18 32.80 -8.57
C ARG A 180 -19.50 33.16 -7.92
N VAL A 181 -19.50 34.13 -7.00
CA VAL A 181 -20.72 34.61 -6.34
C VAL A 181 -21.73 35.09 -7.36
N ASP A 182 -21.31 35.82 -8.39
CA ASP A 182 -22.21 36.27 -9.46
C ASP A 182 -22.89 35.09 -10.16
N LYS A 183 -22.13 34.04 -10.49
CA LYS A 183 -22.65 32.80 -11.10
C LYS A 183 -23.60 32.06 -10.17
N ASP A 184 -23.29 31.99 -8.88
CA ASP A 184 -24.12 31.30 -7.89
C ASP A 184 -25.46 32.05 -7.70
N ILE A 185 -25.44 33.39 -7.71
CA ILE A 185 -26.65 34.22 -7.71
C ILE A 185 -27.46 34.02 -9.00
N GLU A 186 -26.81 33.93 -10.16
CA GLU A 186 -27.49 33.61 -11.43
C GLU A 186 -28.13 32.21 -11.40
N LEU A 187 -27.45 31.23 -10.81
CA LEU A 187 -27.98 29.88 -10.62
C LEU A 187 -29.20 29.88 -9.69
N LEU A 188 -29.16 30.65 -8.60
CA LEU A 188 -30.30 30.86 -7.73
C LEU A 188 -31.48 31.48 -8.50
N CYS A 189 -31.22 32.51 -9.30
CA CYS A 189 -32.26 33.17 -10.10
C CYS A 189 -32.95 32.21 -11.07
N SER A 190 -32.21 31.26 -11.65
CA SER A 190 -32.74 30.32 -12.63
C SER A 190 -33.43 29.11 -12.00
N ARG A 191 -32.86 28.54 -10.93
CA ARG A 191 -33.40 27.33 -10.28
C ARG A 191 -34.49 27.61 -9.26
N TYR A 192 -34.40 28.76 -8.58
CA TYR A 192 -35.24 29.10 -7.43
C TYR A 192 -35.86 30.51 -7.57
N PRO A 193 -36.59 30.79 -8.67
CA PRO A 193 -37.11 32.13 -8.96
C PRO A 193 -38.09 32.66 -7.90
N GLN A 194 -38.74 31.78 -7.13
CA GLN A 194 -39.65 32.15 -6.05
C GLN A 194 -38.97 32.95 -4.91
N TYR A 195 -37.66 32.80 -4.77
CA TYR A 195 -36.85 33.52 -3.77
C TYR A 195 -36.34 34.87 -4.27
N ILE A 196 -36.57 35.22 -5.55
CA ILE A 196 -36.13 36.48 -6.15
C ILE A 196 -37.29 37.48 -6.22
N ARG A 197 -36.96 38.77 -6.21
CA ARG A 197 -37.88 39.90 -6.39
C ARG A 197 -37.42 40.76 -7.57
N LYS A 198 -38.28 41.70 -7.98
CA LYS A 198 -38.02 42.58 -9.14
C LYS A 198 -36.73 43.37 -9.00
N LYS A 199 -36.38 43.80 -7.78
CA LYS A 199 -35.16 44.56 -7.50
C LYS A 199 -34.17 43.67 -6.74
N LEU A 200 -33.07 43.30 -7.39
CA LEU A 200 -32.02 42.46 -6.82
C LEU A 200 -30.82 43.31 -6.39
N ILE A 201 -30.39 43.12 -5.14
CA ILE A 201 -29.14 43.65 -4.58
C ILE A 201 -28.18 42.47 -4.42
N LYS A 202 -27.04 42.53 -5.10
CA LYS A 202 -25.97 41.53 -4.96
C LYS A 202 -24.94 42.07 -3.99
N VAL A 203 -24.58 41.30 -2.97
CA VAL A 203 -23.63 41.74 -1.93
C VAL A 203 -22.55 40.70 -1.66
N ILE A 204 -21.34 41.16 -1.38
CA ILE A 204 -20.29 40.32 -0.80
C ILE A 204 -19.75 41.07 0.41
N TYR A 205 -19.82 40.42 1.57
CA TYR A 205 -19.13 40.90 2.75
C TYR A 205 -17.80 40.18 2.90
N ALA A 206 -16.71 40.91 3.11
CA ALA A 206 -15.45 40.29 3.49
C ALA A 206 -14.59 41.14 4.42
N MET A 207 -13.73 40.48 5.21
CA MET A 207 -12.77 41.20 6.07
C MET A 207 -11.68 41.89 5.24
N GLN A 208 -11.28 41.28 4.12
CA GLN A 208 -10.25 41.80 3.22
C GLN A 208 -10.69 41.67 1.76
N ILE A 209 -10.59 42.76 1.00
CA ILE A 209 -10.98 42.81 -0.41
C ILE A 209 -9.79 43.33 -1.22
N THR A 210 -9.41 42.62 -2.27
CA THR A 210 -8.30 43.00 -3.15
C THR A 210 -8.73 44.03 -4.19
N GLN A 211 -7.78 44.79 -4.76
CA GLN A 211 -8.11 45.85 -5.73
C GLN A 211 -8.75 45.32 -7.02
N ASP A 212 -8.32 44.14 -7.49
CA ASP A 212 -8.94 43.43 -8.61
C ASP A 212 -10.38 43.00 -8.30
N ALA A 213 -10.68 42.60 -7.06
CA ALA A 213 -12.05 42.32 -6.63
C ALA A 213 -12.93 43.57 -6.67
N LEU A 214 -12.40 44.73 -6.26
CA LEU A 214 -13.12 46.01 -6.37
C LEU A 214 -13.49 46.35 -7.81
N ASN A 215 -12.54 46.16 -8.74
CA ASN A 215 -12.78 46.40 -10.15
C ASN A 215 -13.85 45.45 -10.72
N GLU A 216 -13.76 44.16 -10.38
CA GLU A 216 -14.71 43.16 -10.85
C GLU A 216 -16.10 43.32 -10.23
N GLY A 217 -16.18 43.70 -8.94
CA GLY A 217 -17.44 43.98 -8.25
C GLY A 217 -18.18 45.15 -8.87
N ASN A 218 -17.47 46.25 -9.17
CA ASN A 218 -18.06 47.40 -9.88
C ASN A 218 -18.56 47.00 -11.28
N LYS A 219 -17.79 46.23 -12.03
CA LYS A 219 -18.17 45.73 -13.37
C LYS A 219 -19.43 44.86 -13.33
N ARG A 220 -19.60 44.06 -12.28
CA ARG A 220 -20.73 43.13 -12.11
C ARG A 220 -21.89 43.70 -11.31
N ASN A 221 -21.83 44.97 -10.89
CA ASN A 221 -22.82 45.59 -10.01
C ASN A 221 -23.02 44.82 -8.69
N ILE A 222 -21.92 44.39 -8.07
CA ILE A 222 -21.92 43.70 -6.77
C ILE A 222 -21.43 44.66 -5.69
N TRP A 223 -22.20 44.75 -4.62
CA TRP A 223 -21.92 45.60 -3.47
C TRP A 223 -20.92 44.91 -2.53
N LEU A 224 -19.67 45.38 -2.55
CA LEU A 224 -18.58 44.91 -1.71
C LEU A 224 -18.53 45.72 -0.41
N VAL A 225 -18.68 45.02 0.71
CA VAL A 225 -18.80 45.60 2.06
C VAL A 225 -17.77 44.99 3.00
N THR A 226 -17.27 45.80 3.92
CA THR A 226 -16.45 45.37 5.05
C THR A 226 -16.99 45.99 6.34
N ALA A 227 -16.52 45.52 7.51
CA ALA A 227 -16.83 46.18 8.80
C ALA A 227 -16.49 47.69 8.82
N LYS A 228 -15.56 48.14 7.96
CA LYS A 228 -15.15 49.56 7.90
C LYS A 228 -16.08 50.43 7.06
N GLY A 229 -16.96 49.84 6.24
CA GLY A 229 -17.75 50.58 5.27
C GLY A 229 -17.96 49.85 3.94
N GLU A 230 -18.73 50.50 3.07
CA GLU A 230 -18.88 50.09 1.67
C GLU A 230 -17.64 50.46 0.85
N LEU A 231 -17.12 49.52 0.05
CA LEU A 231 -15.98 49.74 -0.84
C LEU A 231 -16.39 49.95 -2.31
N THR A 232 -17.59 49.51 -2.65
CA THR A 232 -18.26 49.81 -3.94
C THR A 232 -19.64 50.34 -3.63
N SER A 233 -20.24 51.10 -4.54
CA SER A 233 -21.60 51.60 -4.33
C SER A 233 -22.64 50.49 -4.40
N LEU A 234 -23.67 50.57 -3.56
CA LEU A 234 -24.86 49.74 -3.70
C LEU A 234 -25.52 49.95 -5.07
N LYS A 235 -25.77 48.86 -5.79
CA LYS A 235 -26.48 48.84 -7.08
C LYS A 235 -27.70 47.94 -6.97
N ILE A 236 -28.79 48.39 -7.56
CA ILE A 236 -30.04 47.63 -7.70
C ILE A 236 -30.14 47.20 -9.16
N VAL A 237 -30.29 45.89 -9.37
CA VAL A 237 -30.46 45.28 -10.70
C VAL A 237 -31.92 44.89 -10.85
N ASP A 238 -32.58 45.40 -11.90
CA ASP A 238 -33.94 44.97 -12.24
C ASP A 238 -33.91 43.56 -12.84
N LYS A 239 -34.79 42.69 -12.34
CA LYS A 239 -34.93 41.26 -12.69
C LYS A 239 -36.31 40.95 -13.27
#